data_AF-A0A0B1SHM8-F1
#
_entry.id   AF-A0A0B1SHM8-F1
#
_cell.length_a   1.000
_cell.length_b   1.000
_cell.length_c   1.000
_cell.angle_alpha   90.00
_cell.angle_beta   90.00
_cell.angle_gamma   90.00
#
_symmetry.space_group_name_H-M   'P 1'
#
loop_
_entity.id
_entity.type
_entity.pdbx_description
1 polymer ?
#
loop_
_entity_poly.entity_id
_entity_poly.type
_entity_poly.pdbx_seq_one_letter_code
_entity_poly.pdbx_strand_id
1 'polypeptide(L)'
;VRRLGCESFALLFDDIECEMTETDRQCFSSFAAAQVAVTNEVYEYLGRPQFFFCPTEYCESRAVPCLELSEYLLSLGRDLVKDVNILWTGPRVISRHITVEHARTLAKVIGRKAVIWENLHANDYDQKRVFMGNFSGRPVALKKELAGLLMNPCCKYELNFVPLHTYADWIASDEDAPFTGMFVWV
;
A
#
# COMPACT_ATOMS: atom_id res chain seq x y z
N VAL A 1 7.36 21.95 -3.23
CA VAL A 1 6.33 21.65 -2.20
C VAL A 1 6.79 21.89 -0.76
N ARG A 2 8.00 21.48 -0.33
CA ARG A 2 8.50 21.74 1.05
C ARG A 2 8.42 23.21 1.49
N ARG A 3 8.85 24.15 0.63
CA ARG A 3 8.77 25.60 0.90
C ARG A 3 7.33 26.14 1.04
N LEU A 4 6.32 25.36 0.65
CA LEU A 4 4.91 25.67 0.85
C LEU A 4 4.36 25.12 2.18
N GLY A 5 5.21 24.51 3.03
CA GLY A 5 4.83 23.97 4.34
C GLY A 5 4.57 22.46 4.37
N CYS A 6 4.85 21.73 3.28
CA CYS A 6 4.71 20.27 3.28
C CYS A 6 5.86 19.60 4.06
N GLU A 7 5.51 18.74 5.02
CA GLU A 7 6.44 18.07 5.94
C GLU A 7 6.54 16.55 5.72
N SER A 8 5.63 15.95 4.95
CA SER A 8 5.60 14.50 4.65
C SER A 8 5.61 14.27 3.14
N PHE A 9 6.31 13.23 2.69
CA PHE A 9 6.58 13.02 1.26
C PHE A 9 6.39 11.56 0.86
N ALA A 10 6.16 11.32 -0.42
CA ALA A 10 6.10 9.98 -0.98
C ALA A 10 6.84 9.93 -2.32
N LEU A 11 7.49 8.81 -2.61
CA LEU A 11 7.92 8.45 -3.97
C LEU A 11 7.14 7.22 -4.42
N LEU A 12 6.59 7.30 -5.63
CA LEU A 12 5.66 6.32 -6.17
C LEU A 12 6.28 5.70 -7.42
N PHE A 13 6.55 4.39 -7.38
CA PHE A 13 7.11 3.61 -8.49
C PHE A 13 6.12 2.53 -8.98
N ASP A 14 4.83 2.73 -8.76
CA ASP A 14 3.75 1.88 -9.28
C ASP A 14 3.45 2.15 -10.76
N ASP A 15 2.88 1.15 -11.43
CA ASP A 15 2.38 1.20 -12.81
C ASP A 15 3.39 1.69 -13.87
N ILE A 16 4.65 1.32 -13.66
CA ILE A 16 5.75 1.48 -14.62
C ILE A 16 6.24 0.13 -15.14
N GLU A 17 6.89 0.14 -16.30
CA GLU A 17 7.61 -1.03 -16.83
C GLU A 17 8.86 -1.30 -15.99
N CYS A 18 9.12 -2.57 -15.69
CA CYS A 18 10.29 -3.00 -14.91
C CYS A 18 11.57 -3.09 -15.77
N GLU A 19 11.80 -2.10 -16.63
CA GLU A 19 12.97 -2.03 -17.50
C GLU A 19 13.85 -0.84 -17.16
N MET A 20 15.13 -1.11 -16.86
CA MET A 20 16.13 -0.07 -16.71
C MET A 20 16.75 0.31 -18.05
N THR A 21 17.09 1.60 -18.19
CA THR A 21 17.92 2.08 -19.28
C THR A 21 19.31 1.44 -19.22
N GLU A 22 20.04 1.44 -20.34
CA GLU A 22 21.40 0.88 -20.37
C GLU A 22 22.35 1.64 -19.43
N THR A 23 22.16 2.95 -19.29
CA THR A 23 22.95 3.77 -18.35
C THR A 23 22.69 3.35 -16.90
N ASP A 24 21.43 3.14 -16.51
CA ASP A 24 21.10 2.73 -15.14
C ASP A 24 21.61 1.32 -14.82
N ARG A 25 21.60 0.40 -15.80
CA ARG A 25 22.16 -0.97 -15.64
C ARG A 25 23.66 -0.97 -15.37
N GLN A 26 24.38 0.06 -15.81
CA GLN A 26 25.81 0.21 -15.51
C GLN A 26 26.04 0.69 -14.07
N CYS A 27 25.07 1.36 -13.46
CA CYS A 27 25.17 1.92 -12.11
C CYS A 27 24.52 1.05 -11.04
N PHE A 28 23.46 0.32 -11.37
CA PHE A 28 22.64 -0.42 -10.41
C PHE A 28 22.51 -1.89 -10.79
N SER A 29 22.65 -2.76 -9.80
CA SER A 29 22.54 -4.21 -9.95
C SER A 29 21.11 -4.68 -10.20
N SER A 30 20.10 -3.90 -9.85
CA SER A 30 18.69 -4.23 -10.03
C SER A 30 17.81 -2.99 -10.02
N PHE A 31 16.56 -3.16 -10.49
CA PHE A 31 15.55 -2.09 -10.46
C PHE A 31 15.24 -1.62 -9.02
N ALA A 32 15.16 -2.57 -8.08
CA ALA A 32 15.01 -2.26 -6.66
C ALA A 32 16.18 -1.43 -6.13
N ALA A 33 17.43 -1.79 -6.49
CA ALA A 33 18.62 -1.06 -6.05
C ALA A 33 18.61 0.41 -6.52
N ALA A 34 18.21 0.65 -7.76
CA ALA A 34 18.07 2.01 -8.29
C ALA A 34 17.01 2.82 -7.51
N GLN A 35 15.82 2.26 -7.31
CA GLN A 35 14.73 2.91 -6.59
C GLN A 35 15.08 3.18 -5.12
N VAL A 36 15.75 2.24 -4.45
CA VAL A 36 16.23 2.39 -3.08
C VAL A 36 17.27 3.50 -2.98
N ALA A 37 18.24 3.56 -3.90
CA ALA A 37 19.27 4.58 -3.90
C ALA A 37 18.66 5.98 -3.99
N VAL A 38 17.78 6.20 -4.97
CA VAL A 38 17.07 7.48 -5.15
C VAL A 38 16.22 7.82 -3.93
N THR A 39 15.48 6.84 -3.40
CA THR A 39 14.58 7.07 -2.26
C THR A 39 15.35 7.45 -1.00
N ASN A 40 16.42 6.71 -0.69
CA ASN A 40 17.25 6.98 0.49
C ASN A 40 17.94 8.36 0.37
N GLU A 41 18.45 8.71 -0.81
CA GLU A 41 19.07 10.02 -1.04
C GLU A 41 18.07 11.17 -0.84
N VAL A 42 16.86 11.07 -1.41
CA VAL A 42 15.81 12.08 -1.25
C VAL A 42 15.34 12.18 0.21
N TYR A 43 15.20 11.04 0.89
CA TYR A 43 14.83 10.98 2.30
C TYR A 43 15.83 11.71 3.19
N GLU A 44 17.13 11.45 3.00
CA GLU A 44 18.20 12.12 3.75
C GLU A 44 18.29 13.61 3.41
N TYR A 45 18.22 13.97 2.13
CA TYR A 45 18.24 15.37 1.68
C TYR A 45 17.10 16.20 2.30
N LEU A 46 15.92 15.59 2.48
CA LEU A 46 14.78 16.26 3.11
C LEU A 46 14.89 16.35 4.64
N GLY A 47 15.91 15.74 5.25
CA GLY A 47 16.11 15.73 6.69
C GLY A 47 15.27 14.67 7.40
N ARG A 48 15.10 13.50 6.78
CA ARG A 48 14.44 12.32 7.35
C ARG A 48 12.98 12.56 7.82
N PRO A 49 12.10 13.13 6.95
CA PRO A 49 10.71 13.39 7.29
C PRO A 49 9.87 12.11 7.40
N GLN A 50 8.57 12.22 7.69
CA GLN A 50 7.65 11.12 7.40
C GLN A 50 7.64 10.86 5.89
N PHE A 51 7.97 9.63 5.51
CA PHE A 51 8.19 9.28 4.11
C PHE A 51 7.50 7.97 3.73
N PHE A 52 6.98 7.92 2.51
CA PHE A 52 6.31 6.75 1.94
C PHE A 52 6.96 6.35 0.62
N PHE A 53 6.97 5.05 0.35
CA PHE A 53 7.48 4.44 -0.87
C PHE A 53 6.41 3.51 -1.44
N CYS A 54 5.96 3.77 -2.66
CA CYS A 54 5.13 2.81 -3.40
C CYS A 54 6.05 1.92 -4.26
N PRO A 55 6.15 0.62 -3.96
CA PRO A 55 6.90 -0.31 -4.78
C PRO A 55 6.25 -0.52 -6.15
N THR A 56 7.03 -0.99 -7.13
CA THR A 56 6.49 -1.47 -8.40
C THR A 56 5.70 -2.78 -8.23
N GLU A 57 6.21 -3.69 -7.39
CA GLU A 57 5.48 -4.88 -6.95
C GLU A 57 4.61 -4.56 -5.73
N TYR A 58 3.59 -3.71 -5.86
CA TYR A 58 2.76 -3.22 -4.72
C TYR A 58 1.63 -4.14 -4.25
N CYS A 59 1.54 -5.35 -4.80
CA CYS A 59 0.63 -6.40 -4.34
C CYS A 59 1.21 -7.77 -4.64
N GLU A 60 0.70 -8.80 -3.96
CA GLU A 60 1.20 -10.17 -4.10
C GLU A 60 1.09 -10.68 -5.55
N SER A 61 0.00 -10.38 -6.26
CA SER A 61 -0.15 -10.80 -7.66
C SER A 61 0.86 -10.16 -8.62
N ARG A 62 1.58 -9.11 -8.19
CA ARG A 62 2.69 -8.51 -8.94
C ARG A 62 4.05 -9.00 -8.47
N ALA A 63 4.12 -9.72 -7.35
CA ALA A 63 5.38 -10.22 -6.80
C ALA A 63 5.88 -11.42 -7.62
N VAL A 64 7.14 -11.39 -8.04
CA VAL A 64 7.73 -12.42 -8.91
C VAL A 64 8.91 -13.12 -8.21
N PRO A 65 8.91 -14.47 -8.08
CA PRO A 65 7.89 -15.41 -8.54
C PRO A 65 6.66 -15.49 -7.61
N CYS A 66 6.81 -15.07 -6.36
CA CYS A 66 5.75 -14.94 -5.36
C CYS A 66 6.19 -13.94 -4.28
N LEU A 67 5.31 -13.64 -3.31
CA LEU A 67 5.58 -12.65 -2.25
C LEU A 67 6.87 -12.94 -1.48
N GLU A 68 7.08 -14.17 -1.04
CA GLU A 68 8.18 -14.56 -0.15
C GLU A 68 9.53 -14.68 -0.85
N LEU A 69 9.51 -14.92 -2.17
CA LEU A 69 10.69 -15.15 -2.98
C LEU A 69 10.99 -14.00 -3.94
N SER A 70 10.24 -12.90 -3.86
CA SER A 70 10.51 -11.72 -4.67
C SER A 70 11.82 -11.06 -4.24
N GLU A 71 12.84 -11.18 -5.08
CA GLU A 71 14.12 -10.51 -4.87
C GLU A 71 13.97 -8.99 -4.87
N TYR A 72 12.98 -8.45 -5.60
CA TYR A 72 12.65 -7.04 -5.57
C TYR A 72 12.20 -6.63 -4.17
N LEU A 73 11.19 -7.31 -3.59
CA LEU A 73 10.66 -7.00 -2.25
C LEU A 73 11.68 -7.29 -1.14
N LEU A 74 12.45 -8.38 -1.25
CA LEU A 74 13.53 -8.70 -0.31
C LEU A 74 14.62 -7.62 -0.32
N SER A 75 14.97 -7.08 -1.49
CA SER A 75 15.92 -5.96 -1.60
C SER A 75 15.38 -4.68 -0.95
N LEU A 76 14.10 -4.33 -1.16
CA LEU A 76 13.46 -3.23 -0.43
C LEU A 76 13.47 -3.45 1.08
N GLY A 77 13.28 -4.70 1.53
CA GLY A 77 13.33 -5.06 2.93
C GLY A 77 14.71 -4.86 3.56
N ARG A 78 15.77 -5.20 2.82
CA ARG A 78 17.16 -5.08 3.25
C ARG A 78 17.67 -3.64 3.20
N ASP A 79 17.45 -2.95 2.08
CA ASP A 79 18.28 -1.81 1.68
C ASP A 79 17.56 -0.46 1.79
N LEU A 80 16.22 -0.43 1.76
CA LEU A 80 15.46 0.80 2.01
C LEU A 80 15.61 1.20 3.49
N VAL A 81 15.79 2.49 3.77
CA VAL A 81 15.87 3.00 5.15
C VAL A 81 14.65 2.54 5.97
N LYS A 82 14.88 2.09 7.21
CA LYS A 82 13.85 1.43 8.04
C LYS A 82 12.66 2.33 8.38
N ASP A 83 12.88 3.63 8.46
CA ASP A 83 11.87 4.65 8.79
C ASP A 83 10.98 5.02 7.58
N VAL A 84 11.31 4.57 6.37
CA VAL A 84 10.45 4.77 5.19
C VAL A 84 9.30 3.75 5.21
N ASN A 85 8.07 4.26 5.16
CA ASN A 85 6.87 3.43 5.09
C ASN A 85 6.72 2.85 3.67
N ILE A 86 6.34 1.58 3.57
CA ILE A 86 6.07 0.92 2.28
C ILE A 86 4.56 0.79 2.09
N LEU A 87 4.06 1.27 0.95
CA LEU A 87 2.66 1.13 0.54
C LEU A 87 2.40 -0.28 -0.02
N TRP A 88 1.20 -0.81 0.23
CA TRP A 88 0.81 -2.15 -0.23
C TRP A 88 -0.70 -2.30 -0.41
N THR A 89 -1.18 -2.91 -1.48
CA THR A 89 -2.64 -3.02 -1.75
C THR A 89 -3.25 -4.37 -1.36
N GLY A 90 -2.45 -5.28 -0.79
CA GLY A 90 -2.87 -6.62 -0.36
C GLY A 90 -2.55 -7.72 -1.39
N PRO A 91 -3.31 -8.83 -1.41
CA PRO A 91 -3.09 -9.91 -2.37
C PRO A 91 -3.22 -9.51 -3.85
N ARG A 92 -4.00 -8.46 -4.14
CA ARG A 92 -4.25 -7.93 -5.49
C ARG A 92 -4.25 -6.40 -5.47
N VAL A 93 -4.25 -5.79 -6.67
CA VAL A 93 -4.49 -4.33 -6.82
C VAL A 93 -5.78 -3.94 -6.10
N ILE A 94 -6.87 -4.69 -6.32
CA ILE A 94 -8.14 -4.57 -5.61
C ILE A 94 -8.36 -5.84 -4.80
N SER A 95 -7.98 -5.80 -3.53
CA SER A 95 -8.07 -6.95 -2.63
C SER A 95 -9.47 -7.09 -2.05
N ARG A 96 -10.13 -8.24 -2.28
CA ARG A 96 -11.43 -8.55 -1.64
C ARG A 96 -11.26 -8.75 -0.12
N HIS A 97 -10.16 -9.38 0.28
CA HIS A 97 -9.81 -9.58 1.68
C HIS A 97 -8.31 -9.29 1.87
N ILE A 98 -7.97 -8.73 3.04
CA ILE A 98 -6.58 -8.65 3.52
C ILE A 98 -6.58 -9.28 4.90
N THR A 99 -5.89 -10.42 5.03
CA THR A 99 -5.87 -11.18 6.29
C THR A 99 -4.71 -10.75 7.18
N VAL A 100 -4.82 -11.04 8.48
CA VAL A 100 -3.72 -10.87 9.44
C VAL A 100 -2.48 -11.65 9.01
N GLU A 101 -2.66 -12.88 8.53
CA GLU A 101 -1.55 -13.72 8.08
C GLU A 101 -0.86 -13.11 6.86
N HIS A 102 -1.62 -12.58 5.90
CA HIS A 102 -1.05 -11.87 4.74
C HIS A 102 -0.14 -10.72 5.16
N ALA A 103 -0.62 -9.87 6.07
CA ALA A 103 0.16 -8.74 6.57
C ALA A 103 1.43 -9.18 7.29
N ARG A 104 1.37 -10.27 8.08
CA ARG A 104 2.54 -10.84 8.75
C ARG A 104 3.55 -11.42 7.78
N THR A 105 3.11 -12.14 6.75
CA THR A 105 3.99 -12.67 5.70
C THR A 105 4.68 -11.53 4.97
N LEU A 106 3.94 -10.52 4.52
CA LEU A 106 4.54 -9.32 3.92
C LEU A 106 5.56 -8.68 4.85
N ALA A 107 5.21 -8.47 6.13
CA ALA A 107 6.09 -7.82 7.09
C ALA A 107 7.41 -8.57 7.31
N LYS A 108 7.41 -9.90 7.20
CA LYS A 108 8.64 -10.71 7.22
C LYS A 108 9.51 -10.45 5.99
N VAL A 109 8.91 -10.32 4.81
CA VAL A 109 9.62 -10.06 3.54
C VAL A 109 10.24 -8.67 3.52
N ILE A 110 9.44 -7.64 3.79
CA ILE A 110 9.90 -6.24 3.71
C ILE A 110 10.53 -5.73 5.02
N GLY A 111 10.57 -6.56 6.06
CA GLY A 111 11.21 -6.26 7.35
C GLY A 111 10.60 -5.10 8.13
N ARG A 112 9.33 -4.75 7.88
CA ARG A 112 8.56 -3.69 8.55
C ARG A 112 7.05 -3.88 8.30
N LYS A 113 6.19 -3.28 9.13
CA LYS A 113 4.74 -3.26 8.86
C LYS A 113 4.47 -2.33 7.68
N ALA A 114 3.65 -2.76 6.73
CA ALA A 114 3.26 -1.93 5.59
C ALA A 114 2.15 -0.95 5.96
N VAL A 115 2.04 0.11 5.17
CA VAL A 115 0.86 0.97 5.12
C VAL A 115 -0.02 0.46 3.98
N ILE A 116 -1.26 0.07 4.28
CA ILE A 116 -2.15 -0.40 3.23
C ILE A 116 -2.62 0.79 2.38
N TRP A 117 -2.44 0.69 1.06
CA TRP A 117 -3.10 1.54 0.08
C TRP A 117 -4.35 0.80 -0.40
N GLU A 118 -5.50 1.23 0.09
CA GLU A 118 -6.76 0.52 -0.06
C GLU A 118 -7.52 0.93 -1.33
N ASN A 119 -7.74 -0.02 -2.24
CA ASN A 119 -8.47 0.19 -3.51
C ASN A 119 -9.86 -0.45 -3.54
N LEU A 120 -10.39 -0.98 -2.41
CA LEU A 120 -11.70 -1.66 -2.35
C LEU A 120 -12.85 -0.88 -3.00
N HIS A 121 -12.79 0.46 -2.90
CA HIS A 121 -13.81 1.35 -3.46
C HIS A 121 -13.30 2.21 -4.63
N ALA A 122 -12.09 1.98 -5.14
CA ALA A 122 -11.59 2.69 -6.32
C ALA A 122 -12.43 2.32 -7.56
N ASN A 123 -12.59 3.25 -8.50
CA ASN A 123 -13.30 2.99 -9.77
C ASN A 123 -12.71 3.73 -10.98
N ASP A 124 -11.49 4.20 -10.86
CA ASP A 124 -10.70 4.76 -11.96
C ASP A 124 -10.48 3.76 -13.10
N TYR A 125 -10.30 2.48 -12.77
CA TYR A 125 -10.13 1.38 -13.73
C TYR A 125 -11.40 1.00 -14.51
N ASP A 126 -12.60 1.33 -14.00
CA ASP A 126 -13.87 1.08 -14.68
C ASP A 126 -14.92 2.12 -14.25
N GLN A 127 -15.05 3.18 -15.05
CA GLN A 127 -15.94 4.30 -14.76
C GLN A 127 -17.43 3.94 -14.79
N LYS A 128 -17.81 2.74 -15.28
CA LYS A 128 -19.20 2.26 -15.26
C LYS A 128 -19.58 1.62 -13.92
N ARG A 129 -18.60 1.37 -13.05
CA ARG A 129 -18.82 0.78 -11.73
C ARG A 129 -18.77 1.85 -10.65
N VAL A 130 -19.60 1.67 -9.63
CA VAL A 130 -19.69 2.51 -8.45
C VAL A 130 -19.74 1.60 -7.22
N PHE A 131 -19.00 1.95 -6.18
CA PHE A 131 -18.89 1.17 -4.95
C PHE A 131 -19.33 1.99 -3.75
N MET A 132 -20.58 1.81 -3.33
CA MET A 132 -21.17 2.48 -2.17
C MET A 132 -21.38 1.53 -0.98
N GLY A 133 -20.78 0.33 -1.04
CA GLY A 133 -20.86 -0.65 0.03
C GLY A 133 -19.97 -0.28 1.22
N ASN A 134 -20.08 -1.07 2.29
CA ASN A 134 -19.30 -0.88 3.51
C ASN A 134 -17.84 -1.28 3.31
N PHE A 135 -16.94 -0.57 4.00
CA PHE A 135 -15.57 -1.02 4.23
C PHE A 135 -15.57 -2.38 4.93
N SER A 136 -15.02 -3.39 4.26
CA SER A 136 -15.16 -4.79 4.67
C SER A 136 -13.99 -5.66 4.19
N GLY A 137 -13.96 -6.91 4.68
CA GLY A 137 -12.92 -7.88 4.34
C GLY A 137 -11.56 -7.63 4.99
N ARG A 138 -11.48 -6.69 5.95
CA ARG A 138 -10.31 -6.40 6.78
C ARG A 138 -10.73 -6.61 8.24
N PRO A 139 -10.34 -7.72 8.90
CA PRO A 139 -10.70 -7.93 10.30
C PRO A 139 -10.08 -6.84 11.16
N VAL A 140 -10.73 -6.43 12.24
CA VAL A 140 -10.25 -5.38 13.16
C VAL A 140 -8.87 -5.70 13.74
N ALA A 141 -8.58 -6.99 13.95
CA ALA A 141 -7.26 -7.47 14.38
C ALA A 141 -6.12 -7.07 13.44
N LEU A 142 -6.41 -6.80 12.16
CA LEU A 142 -5.42 -6.37 11.15
C LEU A 142 -4.73 -5.06 11.54
N LYS A 143 -5.41 -4.17 12.28
CA LYS A 143 -4.83 -2.89 12.76
C LYS A 143 -3.52 -3.09 13.52
N LYS A 144 -3.37 -4.22 14.23
CA LYS A 144 -2.15 -4.53 15.00
C LYS A 144 -0.98 -4.94 14.11
N GLU A 145 -1.21 -5.32 12.86
CA GLU A 145 -0.19 -5.82 11.93
C GLU A 145 0.23 -4.78 10.87
N LEU A 146 -0.41 -3.61 10.85
CA LEU A 146 -0.16 -2.55 9.87
C LEU A 146 0.50 -1.33 10.52
N ALA A 147 1.23 -0.56 9.72
CA ALA A 147 1.71 0.78 10.09
C ALA A 147 0.63 1.85 9.86
N GLY A 148 -0.33 1.58 8.98
CA GLY A 148 -1.45 2.46 8.66
C GLY A 148 -2.30 1.91 7.53
N LEU A 149 -3.38 2.62 7.19
CA LEU A 149 -4.22 2.36 6.03
C LEU A 149 -4.64 3.70 5.43
N LEU A 150 -4.50 3.83 4.12
CA LEU A 150 -4.87 5.00 3.32
C LEU A 150 -5.88 4.56 2.26
N MET A 151 -7.04 5.20 2.21
CA MET A 151 -8.05 4.89 1.20
C MET A 151 -7.78 5.58 -0.13
N ASN A 152 -7.86 4.83 -1.22
CA ASN A 152 -8.07 5.32 -2.58
C ASN A 152 -9.55 5.15 -2.95
N PRO A 153 -10.33 6.24 -2.88
CA PRO A 153 -11.78 6.18 -2.97
C PRO A 153 -12.29 6.18 -4.42
N CYS A 154 -13.62 6.19 -4.62
CA CYS A 154 -14.21 6.46 -5.94
C CYS A 154 -13.79 7.85 -6.43
N CYS A 155 -13.63 8.00 -7.75
CA CYS A 155 -13.25 9.29 -8.35
C CYS A 155 -14.30 10.39 -8.12
N LYS A 156 -15.58 10.02 -7.96
CA LYS A 156 -16.69 10.97 -7.76
C LYS A 156 -16.88 11.18 -6.27
N TYR A 157 -16.62 12.40 -5.81
CA TYR A 157 -16.54 12.77 -4.39
C TYR A 157 -17.74 12.28 -3.56
N GLU A 158 -18.97 12.55 -4.00
CA GLU A 158 -20.20 12.23 -3.26
C GLU A 158 -20.43 10.73 -3.05
N LEU A 159 -19.84 9.87 -3.87
CA LEU A 159 -19.99 8.41 -3.75
C LEU A 159 -19.20 7.84 -2.56
N ASN A 160 -18.34 8.65 -1.94
CA ASN A 160 -17.41 8.20 -0.91
C ASN A 160 -17.96 8.33 0.52
N PHE A 161 -19.19 8.82 0.70
CA PHE A 161 -19.77 9.00 2.03
C PHE A 161 -19.81 7.68 2.81
N VAL A 162 -20.45 6.63 2.26
CA VAL A 162 -20.58 5.33 2.94
C VAL A 162 -19.21 4.64 3.12
N PRO A 163 -18.34 4.54 2.08
CA PRO A 163 -17.00 3.99 2.25
C PRO A 163 -16.16 4.66 3.34
N LEU A 164 -16.14 5.99 3.40
CA LEU A 164 -15.36 6.73 4.40
C LEU A 164 -15.97 6.62 5.80
N HIS A 165 -17.29 6.69 5.91
CA HIS A 165 -17.99 6.55 7.19
C HIS A 165 -17.75 5.18 7.82
N THR A 166 -17.95 4.12 7.04
CA THR A 166 -17.75 2.74 7.53
C THR A 166 -16.28 2.39 7.74
N TYR A 167 -15.36 3.03 7.04
CA TYR A 167 -13.93 2.96 7.35
C TYR A 167 -13.61 3.63 8.70
N ALA A 168 -14.21 4.80 9.00
CA ALA A 168 -14.06 5.44 10.30
C ALA A 168 -14.63 4.58 11.44
N ASP A 169 -15.77 3.91 11.22
CA ASP A 169 -16.31 2.93 12.16
C ASP A 169 -15.31 1.79 12.42
N TRP A 170 -14.73 1.23 11.36
CA TRP A 170 -13.70 0.19 11.49
C TRP A 170 -12.46 0.68 12.26
N ILE A 171 -12.03 1.93 12.08
CA ILE A 171 -10.94 2.53 12.87
C ILE A 171 -11.32 2.55 14.36
N ALA A 172 -12.56 2.93 14.67
CA ALA A 172 -13.05 3.07 16.05
C ALA A 172 -13.35 1.74 16.76
N SER A 173 -13.57 0.64 16.02
CA SER A 173 -13.91 -0.66 16.59
C SER A 173 -12.73 -1.39 17.23
N ASP A 174 -12.90 -2.03 18.39
CA ASP A 174 -11.87 -2.89 19.00
C ASP A 174 -12.01 -4.39 18.64
N GLU A 175 -13.17 -4.77 18.11
CA GLU A 175 -13.48 -6.13 17.67
C GLU A 175 -14.36 -6.13 16.42
N ASP A 176 -14.36 -7.26 15.70
CA ASP A 176 -15.24 -7.46 14.56
C ASP A 176 -16.69 -7.65 15.04
N ALA A 177 -17.65 -7.09 14.30
CA ALA A 177 -19.06 -7.33 14.59
C ALA A 177 -19.38 -8.83 14.47
N PRO A 178 -20.24 -9.38 15.35
CA PRO A 178 -20.70 -10.75 15.22
C PRO A 178 -21.30 -10.98 13.83
N PHE A 179 -21.00 -12.12 13.20
CA PHE A 179 -21.61 -12.46 11.91
C PHE A 179 -23.12 -12.67 12.09
N THR A 180 -23.90 -11.62 11.88
CA THR A 180 -25.34 -11.71 11.72
C THR A 180 -25.57 -12.03 10.26
N GLY A 181 -26.01 -13.24 9.91
CA GLY A 181 -26.19 -13.70 8.53
C GLY A 181 -27.17 -12.91 7.63
N MET A 182 -27.55 -11.70 8.02
CA MET A 182 -28.26 -10.72 7.21
C MET A 182 -27.26 -9.85 6.43
N PHE A 183 -27.05 -10.19 5.17
CA PHE A 183 -26.56 -9.21 4.21
C PHE A 183 -27.69 -8.21 3.93
N VAL A 184 -27.55 -6.97 4.40
CA VAL A 184 -28.36 -5.87 3.85
C VAL A 184 -27.67 -5.45 2.55
N TRP A 185 -28.11 -6.05 1.44
CA TRP A 185 -27.90 -5.47 0.13
C TRP A 185 -28.86 -4.29 0.00
N VAL A 186 -28.34 -3.07 -0.08
CA VAL A 186 -29.06 -1.96 -0.72
C VAL A 186 -28.45 -1.74 -2.09
#